data_AF-A0AAD7ZWM4-F1
#
_entry.id   AF-A0AAD7ZWM4-F1
#
_cell.length_a   1.000
_cell.length_b   1.000
_cell.length_c   1.000
_cell.angle_alpha   90.00
_cell.angle_beta   90.00
_cell.angle_gamma   90.00
#
_symmetry.space_group_name_H-M   'P 1'
#
loop_
_entity.id
_entity.type
_entity.pdbx_description
1 polymer ?
#
loop_
_entity_poly.entity_id
_entity_poly.type
_entity_poly.pdbx_seq_one_letter_code
_entity_poly.pdbx_strand_id
1 'polypeptide(L)'
;MADPKYADLPGIAYDQPDIYETADLPEADQNTDYYEEETDSIERLHISASEAFTKFKGKSLDGKGIDFSDRLSKRIRTGYDARSGDWELVGTGEKETPLQKYQRLQCEMKELIEEVSHLKETVKDEKSMEQTSSLLLSNQVEAVQKHLAELRLEETLGTDLITNLSDPQGAQLRRLLAQLESFKQGSISSVDKSSGSTATSASGDAGVITYELAYRPEHANLTQISRVADLENRLHKLETVVGSTSDKMARLSLDTQHKCLLEIAQLLSAKASLLDSAQLDHIEGRLTALAQKMDTIREKSAASPEDAERNQKINELYETVKKTEMLSQVLPQTLDRLLALESLHKQ
;
A
#
# COMPACT_ATOMS: atom_id res chain seq x y z
N MET A 1 55.98 5.94 5.84
CA MET A 1 56.65 7.06 5.16
C MET A 1 56.25 8.32 5.88
N ALA A 2 57.19 9.20 6.25
CA ALA A 2 56.88 10.39 7.02
C ALA A 2 56.06 11.37 6.16
N ASP A 3 55.02 11.97 6.75
CA ASP A 3 54.24 13.01 6.09
C ASP A 3 55.14 14.20 5.74
N PRO A 4 55.12 14.69 4.49
CA PRO A 4 56.02 15.76 4.03
C PRO A 4 55.81 17.07 4.82
N LYS A 5 54.64 17.23 5.45
CA LYS A 5 54.33 18.39 6.30
C LYS A 5 55.13 18.43 7.61
N TYR A 6 55.60 17.28 8.10
CA TYR A 6 56.26 17.14 9.41
C TYR A 6 57.72 16.67 9.33
N ALA A 7 58.26 16.51 8.12
CA ALA A 7 59.60 15.97 7.88
C ALA A 7 60.73 16.92 8.35
N ASP A 8 60.52 18.25 8.25
CA ASP A 8 61.54 19.26 8.57
C ASP A 8 61.47 19.76 10.03
N LEU A 9 60.51 19.27 10.82
CA LEU A 9 60.30 19.72 12.19
C LEU A 9 61.15 18.88 13.18
N PRO A 10 62.00 19.52 14.01
CA PRO A 10 62.73 18.83 15.05
C PRO A 10 61.79 18.36 16.18
N GLY A 11 62.02 17.16 16.71
CA GLY A 11 61.28 16.63 17.86
C GLY A 11 60.01 15.82 17.55
N ILE A 12 59.79 15.46 16.29
CA ILE A 12 58.71 14.53 15.90
C ILE A 12 59.18 13.08 16.08
N ALA A 13 58.35 12.26 16.74
CA ALA A 13 58.61 10.83 16.91
C ALA A 13 58.12 10.07 15.65
N TYR A 14 59.03 9.47 14.89
CA TYR A 14 58.71 8.74 13.66
C TYR A 14 58.54 7.22 13.85
N ASP A 15 59.17 6.65 14.89
CA ASP A 15 59.20 5.20 15.15
C ASP A 15 58.31 4.80 16.34
N GLN A 16 57.30 5.62 16.65
CA GLN A 16 56.31 5.32 17.69
C GLN A 16 54.96 5.00 17.04
N PRO A 17 54.19 4.06 17.59
CA PRO A 17 52.83 3.83 17.14
C PRO A 17 51.99 5.09 17.37
N ASP A 18 51.16 5.43 16.39
CA ASP A 18 50.29 6.62 16.45
C ASP A 18 49.27 6.55 17.61
N ILE A 19 48.86 5.34 18.01
CA ILE A 19 47.82 5.09 19.01
C ILE A 19 48.31 4.00 19.98
N TYR A 20 48.18 4.27 21.29
CA TYR A 20 48.37 3.28 22.35
C TYR A 20 47.01 2.93 22.97
N GLU A 21 46.46 1.80 22.56
CA GLU A 21 45.16 1.31 23.04
C GLU A 21 45.30 -0.05 23.74
N THR A 22 44.36 -0.33 24.63
CA THR A 22 44.20 -1.66 25.24
C THR A 22 43.64 -2.63 24.20
N ALA A 23 43.98 -3.91 24.30
CA ALA A 23 43.44 -4.93 23.40
C ALA A 23 41.91 -4.92 23.44
N ASP A 24 41.30 -4.79 22.27
CA ASP A 24 39.84 -4.71 22.12
C ASP A 24 39.24 -6.06 22.55
N LEU A 25 38.62 -6.07 23.73
CA LEU A 25 37.92 -7.25 24.25
C LEU A 25 36.52 -7.30 23.62
N PRO A 26 36.00 -8.48 23.25
CA PRO A 26 34.66 -8.61 22.72
C PRO A 26 33.61 -8.44 23.84
N GLU A 27 33.45 -7.21 24.35
CA GLU A 27 32.49 -6.89 25.41
C GLU A 27 31.04 -6.77 24.87
N ALA A 28 30.88 -6.75 23.54
CA ALA A 28 29.60 -6.44 22.88
C ALA A 28 28.66 -7.65 22.64
N ASP A 29 29.08 -8.89 22.93
CA ASP A 29 28.24 -10.08 22.70
C ASP A 29 27.24 -10.37 23.84
N GLN A 30 27.17 -9.54 24.87
CA GLN A 30 26.16 -9.64 25.92
C GLN A 30 24.93 -8.79 25.58
N ASN A 31 24.23 -9.14 24.50
CA ASN A 31 22.82 -8.77 24.39
C ASN A 31 22.02 -9.67 25.35
N THR A 32 22.19 -9.46 26.66
CA THR A 32 21.27 -10.01 27.66
C THR A 32 20.01 -9.19 27.60
N ASP A 33 19.21 -9.43 26.57
CA ASP A 33 17.83 -8.98 26.54
C ASP A 33 17.19 -9.43 27.86
N TYR A 34 16.98 -8.49 28.78
CA TYR A 34 16.22 -8.72 29.99
C TYR A 34 14.76 -8.89 29.57
N TYR A 35 14.39 -10.10 29.18
CA TYR A 35 13.00 -10.47 29.00
C TYR A 35 12.34 -10.45 30.38
N GLU A 36 11.30 -9.62 30.56
CA GLU A 36 10.41 -9.76 31.71
C GLU A 36 9.84 -11.19 31.71
N GLU A 37 10.21 -11.97 32.73
CA GLU A 37 9.70 -13.32 32.94
C GLU A 37 8.16 -13.32 32.88
N GLU A 38 7.62 -14.27 32.12
CA GLU A 38 6.17 -14.46 32.03
C GLU A 38 5.64 -14.87 33.41
N THR A 39 5.05 -13.92 34.14
CA THR A 39 4.42 -14.21 35.43
C THR A 39 3.03 -14.82 35.23
N ASP A 40 2.73 -15.92 35.90
CA ASP A 40 1.42 -16.61 35.87
C ASP A 40 0.21 -15.73 36.27
N SER A 41 0.46 -14.54 36.86
CA SER A 41 -0.56 -13.59 37.28
C SER A 41 -1.00 -12.60 36.18
N ILE A 42 -0.33 -12.58 35.02
CA ILE A 42 -0.60 -11.64 33.94
C ILE A 42 -0.96 -12.40 32.67
N GLU A 43 -2.22 -12.27 32.25
CA GLU A 43 -2.66 -12.74 30.93
C GLU A 43 -2.24 -11.74 29.84
N ARG A 44 -1.24 -12.10 29.03
CA ARG A 44 -0.82 -11.31 27.87
C ARG A 44 -1.67 -11.67 26.65
N LEU A 45 -2.64 -10.83 26.32
CA LEU A 45 -3.48 -11.01 25.14
C LEU A 45 -2.84 -10.35 23.91
N HIS A 46 -2.61 -11.12 22.85
CA HIS A 46 -2.15 -10.57 21.58
C HIS A 46 -3.30 -9.84 20.87
N ILE A 47 -3.14 -8.53 20.66
CA ILE A 47 -4.13 -7.71 19.98
C ILE A 47 -3.70 -7.55 18.52
N SER A 48 -4.46 -8.16 17.61
CA SER A 48 -4.31 -7.91 16.18
C SER A 48 -5.17 -6.70 15.76
N ALA A 49 -4.52 -5.64 15.29
CA ALA A 49 -5.21 -4.43 14.83
C ALA A 49 -6.16 -4.71 13.65
N SER A 50 -5.80 -5.65 12.78
CA SER A 50 -6.64 -6.03 11.64
C SER A 50 -7.91 -6.77 12.07
N GLU A 51 -7.81 -7.68 13.04
CA GLU A 51 -8.97 -8.38 13.61
C GLU A 51 -9.85 -7.44 14.44
N ALA A 52 -9.25 -6.50 15.18
CA ALA A 52 -10.01 -5.48 15.88
C ALA A 52 -10.78 -4.61 14.87
N PHE A 53 -10.13 -4.17 13.80
CA PHE A 53 -10.78 -3.37 12.75
C PHE A 53 -11.97 -4.10 12.13
N THR A 54 -11.84 -5.39 11.76
CA THR A 54 -12.96 -6.15 11.19
C THR A 54 -14.12 -6.31 12.17
N LYS A 55 -13.85 -6.47 13.48
CA LYS A 55 -14.89 -6.54 14.54
C LYS A 55 -15.68 -5.25 14.72
N PHE A 56 -15.08 -4.09 14.43
CA PHE A 56 -15.73 -2.78 14.57
C PHE A 56 -16.16 -2.15 13.23
N LYS A 57 -15.76 -2.75 12.10
CA LYS A 57 -16.19 -2.32 10.77
C LYS A 57 -17.72 -2.36 10.66
N GLY A 58 -18.32 -1.23 10.29
CA GLY A 58 -19.78 -1.11 10.14
C GLY A 58 -20.53 -0.77 11.44
N LYS A 59 -19.84 -0.62 12.57
CA LYS A 59 -20.42 -0.08 13.81
C LYS A 59 -20.10 1.40 13.91
N SER A 60 -21.11 2.26 13.76
CA SER A 60 -20.99 3.70 14.03
C SER A 60 -21.67 4.08 15.34
N LEU A 61 -21.17 5.14 15.97
CA LEU A 61 -21.75 5.73 17.18
C LEU A 61 -22.32 7.10 16.81
N ASP A 62 -23.56 7.40 17.23
CA ASP A 62 -24.13 8.73 17.08
C ASP A 62 -23.76 9.59 18.29
N GLY A 63 -23.21 10.77 17.99
CA GLY A 63 -22.80 11.79 18.96
C GLY A 63 -23.82 12.89 19.19
N LYS A 64 -24.98 12.86 18.49
CA LYS A 64 -25.97 13.93 18.55
C LYS A 64 -26.65 13.99 19.92
N GLY A 65 -26.43 15.09 20.65
CA GLY A 65 -27.16 15.40 21.89
C GLY A 65 -26.55 14.83 23.18
N ILE A 66 -25.29 14.39 23.12
CA ILE A 66 -24.54 13.91 24.29
C ILE A 66 -24.18 15.08 25.19
N ASP A 67 -24.51 14.96 26.48
CA ASP A 67 -24.23 15.95 27.50
C ASP A 67 -23.81 15.24 28.80
N PHE A 68 -22.56 15.42 29.22
CA PHE A 68 -22.00 14.88 30.47
C PHE A 68 -22.09 15.88 31.64
N SER A 69 -22.80 17.00 31.49
CA SER A 69 -22.90 18.02 32.54
C SER A 69 -23.85 17.68 33.69
N ASP A 70 -24.23 16.40 33.84
CA ASP A 70 -25.12 15.85 34.89
C ASP A 70 -26.47 16.59 35.05
N ARG A 71 -26.91 17.31 34.01
CA ARG A 71 -28.21 17.98 34.00
C ARG A 71 -29.34 16.95 33.94
N LEU A 72 -30.10 16.86 35.03
CA LEU A 72 -31.30 16.03 35.12
C LEU A 72 -32.30 16.40 34.01
N SER A 73 -32.53 15.49 33.08
CA SER A 73 -33.46 15.67 31.96
C SER A 73 -34.33 14.43 31.77
N LYS A 74 -35.47 14.58 31.12
CA LYS A 74 -36.41 13.46 30.86
C LYS A 74 -35.87 12.42 29.87
N ARG A 75 -34.82 12.75 29.10
CA ARG A 75 -34.16 11.82 28.17
C ARG A 75 -32.74 11.53 28.67
N ILE A 76 -32.29 10.29 28.48
CA ILE A 76 -30.90 9.91 28.74
C ILE A 76 -30.03 10.68 27.74
N ARG A 77 -29.19 11.59 28.24
CA ARG A 77 -28.23 12.38 27.46
C ARG A 77 -26.79 11.92 27.67
N THR A 78 -26.59 10.97 28.58
CA THR A 78 -25.30 10.41 28.92
C THR A 78 -25.10 9.11 28.14
N GLY A 79 -24.04 9.06 27.34
CA GLY A 79 -23.67 7.90 26.53
C GLY A 79 -23.84 8.10 25.03
N TYR A 80 -23.12 7.28 24.28
CA TYR A 80 -23.20 7.22 22.82
C TYR A 80 -24.29 6.23 22.42
N ASP A 81 -25.14 6.62 21.47
CA ASP A 81 -26.16 5.70 20.95
C ASP A 81 -25.55 4.83 19.85
N ALA A 82 -25.68 3.51 19.97
CA ALA A 82 -25.12 2.52 19.05
C ALA A 82 -26.20 1.96 18.11
N ARG A 83 -27.12 2.81 17.64
CA ARG A 83 -28.19 2.45 16.68
C ARG A 83 -27.66 2.28 15.25
N SER A 84 -26.65 1.45 15.09
CA SER A 84 -26.16 1.02 13.79
C SER A 84 -26.72 -0.37 13.52
N GLY A 85 -27.78 -0.46 12.72
CA GLY A 85 -28.40 -1.71 12.28
C GLY A 85 -29.08 -1.52 10.92
N ASP A 86 -29.23 -2.61 10.16
CA ASP A 86 -29.64 -2.65 8.74
C ASP A 86 -31.04 -2.08 8.42
N TRP A 87 -31.74 -1.52 9.41
CA TRP A 87 -33.08 -0.97 9.29
C TRP A 87 -33.11 0.46 9.84
N GLU A 88 -32.60 1.41 9.07
CA GLU A 88 -32.69 2.82 9.40
C GLU A 88 -34.09 3.36 9.08
N LEU A 89 -34.95 3.51 10.09
CA LEU A 89 -36.05 4.48 10.03
C LEU A 89 -35.47 5.85 10.40
N VAL A 90 -35.56 6.82 9.47
CA VAL A 90 -35.14 8.21 9.72
C VAL A 90 -35.89 8.76 10.93
N GLY A 91 -35.17 9.41 11.85
CA GLY A 91 -35.77 10.19 12.91
C GLY A 91 -36.60 11.36 12.36
N THR A 92 -37.60 11.80 13.10
CA THR A 92 -38.50 12.90 12.70
C THR A 92 -37.71 14.19 12.39
N GLY A 93 -37.66 14.60 11.10
CA GLY A 93 -37.12 15.90 10.68
C GLY A 93 -36.11 15.90 9.52
N GLU A 94 -35.59 14.76 9.08
CA GLU A 94 -34.67 14.67 7.92
C GLU A 94 -35.39 14.17 6.65
N LYS A 95 -34.91 14.55 5.45
CA LYS A 95 -35.54 14.16 4.17
C LYS A 95 -35.15 12.72 3.79
N GLU A 96 -36.15 11.86 3.64
CA GLU A 96 -35.97 10.44 3.27
C GLU A 96 -35.38 10.26 1.86
N THR A 97 -34.47 9.30 1.70
CA THR A 97 -34.03 8.85 0.36
C THR A 97 -35.15 8.02 -0.32
N PRO A 98 -35.21 7.97 -1.66
CA PRO A 98 -36.25 7.19 -2.36
C PRO A 98 -36.29 5.70 -1.99
N LEU A 99 -35.12 5.09 -1.75
CA LEU A 99 -35.00 3.69 -1.33
C LEU A 99 -35.50 3.47 0.11
N GLN A 100 -35.17 4.40 1.01
CA GLN A 100 -35.61 4.35 2.41
C GLN A 100 -37.11 4.60 2.55
N LYS A 101 -37.66 5.51 1.75
CA LYS A 101 -39.11 5.76 1.65
C LYS A 101 -39.85 4.52 1.15
N TYR A 102 -39.29 3.82 0.16
CA TYR A 102 -39.83 2.56 -0.33
C TYR A 102 -39.88 1.48 0.77
N GLN A 103 -38.79 1.33 1.53
CA GLN A 103 -38.72 0.36 2.64
C GLN A 103 -39.68 0.71 3.78
N ARG A 104 -39.80 2.00 4.16
CA ARG A 104 -40.80 2.45 5.14
C ARG A 104 -42.22 2.14 4.68
N LEU A 105 -42.57 2.49 3.45
CA LEU A 105 -43.89 2.20 2.88
C LEU A 105 -44.17 0.70 2.83
N GLN A 106 -43.16 -0.13 2.59
CA GLN A 106 -43.30 -1.58 2.64
C GLN A 106 -43.63 -2.08 4.06
N CYS A 107 -43.03 -1.49 5.09
CA CYS A 107 -43.34 -1.81 6.49
C CYS A 107 -44.71 -1.29 6.91
N GLU A 108 -45.03 -0.03 6.62
CA GLU A 108 -46.34 0.58 6.93
C GLU A 108 -47.50 -0.17 6.23
N MET A 109 -47.29 -0.64 5.00
CA MET A 109 -48.29 -1.45 4.29
C MET A 109 -48.49 -2.83 4.93
N LYS A 110 -47.42 -3.46 5.46
CA LYS A 110 -47.54 -4.73 6.19
C LYS A 110 -48.30 -4.53 7.50
N GLU A 111 -47.97 -3.49 8.26
CA GLU A 111 -48.68 -3.12 9.49
C GLU A 111 -50.16 -2.84 9.21
N LEU A 112 -50.48 -2.10 8.14
CA LEU A 112 -51.86 -1.84 7.73
C LEU A 112 -52.62 -3.13 7.36
N ILE A 113 -51.96 -4.11 6.72
CA ILE A 113 -52.57 -5.42 6.43
C ILE A 113 -52.86 -6.17 7.74
N GLU A 114 -51.94 -6.13 8.70
CA GLU A 114 -52.12 -6.74 10.01
C GLU A 114 -53.29 -6.09 10.78
N GLU A 115 -53.38 -4.77 10.80
CA GLU A 115 -54.49 -4.03 11.44
C GLU A 115 -55.84 -4.32 10.77
N VAL A 116 -55.90 -4.33 9.43
CA VAL A 116 -57.12 -4.66 8.70
C VAL A 116 -57.51 -6.12 8.91
N SER A 117 -56.55 -7.03 9.05
CA SER A 117 -56.82 -8.43 9.38
C SER A 117 -57.35 -8.61 10.80
N HIS A 118 -56.84 -7.84 11.76
CA HIS A 118 -57.35 -7.80 13.13
C HIS A 118 -58.77 -7.21 13.17
N LEU A 119 -59.02 -6.11 12.44
CA LEU A 119 -60.36 -5.52 12.31
C LEU A 119 -61.36 -6.49 11.66
N LYS A 120 -60.91 -7.30 10.70
CA LYS A 120 -61.73 -8.37 10.10
C LYS A 120 -62.09 -9.46 11.10
N GLU A 121 -61.22 -9.76 12.06
CA GLU A 121 -61.50 -10.70 13.15
C GLU A 121 -62.47 -10.10 14.17
N THR A 122 -62.33 -8.83 14.55
CA THR A 122 -63.25 -8.17 15.49
C THR A 122 -64.63 -7.88 14.89
N VAL A 123 -64.73 -7.55 13.60
CA VAL A 123 -66.00 -7.30 12.89
C VAL A 123 -66.73 -8.60 12.53
N LYS A 124 -66.08 -9.77 12.64
CA LYS A 124 -66.76 -11.07 12.53
C LYS A 124 -67.78 -11.31 13.65
N ASP A 125 -67.60 -10.65 14.80
CA ASP A 125 -68.46 -10.76 15.97
C ASP A 125 -69.70 -9.83 15.90
N GLU A 126 -69.70 -8.81 15.04
CA GLU A 126 -70.82 -7.87 14.83
C GLU A 126 -71.39 -7.99 13.40
N LYS A 127 -72.66 -8.41 13.25
CA LYS A 127 -73.21 -8.77 11.94
C LYS A 127 -73.75 -7.59 11.12
N SER A 128 -73.28 -7.59 9.86
CA SER A 128 -73.94 -7.22 8.59
C SER A 128 -73.80 -5.77 8.05
N MET A 129 -73.30 -5.70 6.80
CA MET A 129 -72.96 -4.56 5.92
C MET A 129 -71.50 -4.06 5.96
N GLU A 130 -70.81 -4.00 7.10
CA GLU A 130 -69.40 -3.55 7.15
C GLU A 130 -68.38 -4.65 6.82
N GLN A 131 -68.82 -5.91 6.83
CA GLN A 131 -67.96 -7.05 6.48
C GLN A 131 -67.59 -7.07 4.99
N THR A 132 -68.46 -6.59 4.09
CA THR A 132 -68.15 -6.56 2.66
C THR A 132 -67.22 -5.39 2.32
N SER A 133 -67.35 -4.25 3.00
CA SER A 133 -66.43 -3.12 2.82
C SER A 133 -65.03 -3.43 3.38
N SER A 134 -64.91 -4.04 4.56
CA SER A 134 -63.62 -4.40 5.15
C SER A 134 -62.87 -5.47 4.34
N LEU A 135 -63.58 -6.44 3.77
CA LEU A 135 -63.01 -7.44 2.86
C LEU A 135 -62.55 -6.83 1.51
N LEU A 136 -63.29 -5.86 0.98
CA LEU A 136 -62.88 -5.16 -0.23
C LEU A 136 -61.66 -4.27 0.02
N LEU A 137 -61.61 -3.60 1.18
CA LEU A 137 -60.46 -2.82 1.64
C LEU A 137 -59.22 -3.72 1.84
N SER A 138 -59.36 -4.89 2.47
CA SER A 138 -58.23 -5.82 2.63
C SER A 138 -57.66 -6.27 1.28
N ASN A 139 -58.54 -6.62 0.34
CA ASN A 139 -58.12 -7.03 -1.00
C ASN A 139 -57.45 -5.88 -1.78
N GLN A 140 -57.89 -4.64 -1.58
CA GLN A 140 -57.26 -3.45 -2.17
C GLN A 140 -55.87 -3.19 -1.56
N VAL A 141 -55.72 -3.31 -0.24
CA VAL A 141 -54.43 -3.14 0.45
C VAL A 141 -53.43 -4.23 0.03
N GLU A 142 -53.86 -5.49 -0.09
CA GLU A 142 -53.04 -6.59 -0.62
C GLU A 142 -52.63 -6.36 -2.08
N ALA A 143 -53.51 -5.79 -2.91
CA ALA A 143 -53.18 -5.43 -4.29
C ALA A 143 -52.14 -4.30 -4.37
N VAL A 144 -52.27 -3.28 -3.52
CA VAL A 144 -51.28 -2.19 -3.42
C VAL A 144 -49.94 -2.70 -2.92
N GLN A 145 -49.90 -3.63 -1.96
CA GLN A 145 -48.65 -4.26 -1.51
C GLN A 145 -47.95 -5.03 -2.64
N LYS A 146 -48.71 -5.77 -3.46
CA LYS A 146 -48.18 -6.45 -4.64
C LYS A 146 -47.63 -5.47 -5.66
N HIS A 147 -48.35 -4.40 -5.96
CA HIS A 147 -47.88 -3.34 -6.85
C HIS A 147 -46.61 -2.66 -6.29
N LEU A 148 -46.53 -2.43 -4.98
CA LEU A 148 -45.33 -1.88 -4.34
C LEU A 148 -44.14 -2.85 -4.46
N ALA A 149 -44.34 -4.15 -4.24
CA ALA A 149 -43.30 -5.16 -4.41
C ALA A 149 -42.83 -5.32 -5.88
N GLU A 150 -43.73 -5.09 -6.83
CA GLU A 150 -43.50 -5.17 -8.28
C GLU A 150 -42.86 -3.89 -8.84
N LEU A 151 -43.07 -2.74 -8.19
CA LEU A 151 -42.47 -1.45 -8.54
C LEU A 151 -40.93 -1.42 -8.41
N ARG A 152 -40.29 -2.53 -7.99
CA ARG A 152 -38.82 -2.73 -7.87
C ARG A 152 -38.05 -1.60 -8.53
N LEU A 153 -37.82 -0.56 -7.74
CA LEU A 153 -37.24 0.70 -8.21
C LEU A 153 -35.83 0.48 -8.78
N GLU A 154 -35.24 -0.68 -8.51
CA GLU A 154 -33.97 -1.16 -9.03
C GLU A 154 -34.04 -1.63 -10.50
N GLU A 155 -35.19 -2.13 -10.97
CA GLU A 155 -35.39 -2.55 -12.37
C GLU A 155 -35.93 -1.42 -13.26
N THR A 156 -36.78 -0.55 -12.71
CA THR A 156 -37.41 0.56 -13.46
C THR A 156 -36.53 1.81 -13.54
N LEU A 157 -35.67 2.03 -12.55
CA LEU A 157 -34.60 3.03 -12.58
C LEU A 157 -33.36 2.38 -13.20
N GLY A 158 -33.51 1.89 -14.43
CA GLY A 158 -32.58 0.98 -15.09
C GLY A 158 -31.11 1.40 -15.01
N THR A 159 -30.25 0.41 -15.23
CA THR A 159 -28.78 0.51 -15.34
C THR A 159 -28.29 1.72 -16.15
N ASP A 160 -29.09 2.22 -17.08
CA ASP A 160 -28.84 3.46 -17.84
C ASP A 160 -28.87 4.73 -16.98
N LEU A 161 -29.78 4.88 -16.02
CA LEU A 161 -29.77 6.04 -15.11
C LEU A 161 -28.65 5.92 -14.09
N ILE A 162 -28.36 4.70 -13.61
CA ILE A 162 -27.26 4.44 -12.69
C ILE A 162 -25.92 4.71 -13.38
N THR A 163 -25.70 4.31 -14.63
CA THR A 163 -24.47 4.63 -15.38
C THR A 163 -24.35 6.12 -15.69
N ASN A 164 -25.46 6.82 -15.96
CA ASN A 164 -25.47 8.27 -16.15
C ASN A 164 -25.33 9.08 -14.84
N LEU A 165 -25.78 8.55 -13.70
CA LEU A 165 -25.61 9.16 -12.37
C LEU A 165 -24.26 8.79 -11.75
N SER A 166 -23.71 7.62 -12.05
CA SER A 166 -22.39 7.16 -11.59
C SER A 166 -21.26 7.87 -12.32
N ASP A 167 -21.46 8.24 -13.58
CA ASP A 167 -20.49 9.02 -14.35
C ASP A 167 -21.17 10.10 -15.23
N PRO A 168 -21.63 11.21 -14.60
CA PRO A 168 -22.18 12.35 -15.33
C PRO A 168 -21.14 13.00 -16.26
N GLN A 169 -19.84 12.82 -15.99
CA GLN A 169 -18.75 13.40 -16.78
C GLN A 169 -18.51 12.59 -18.07
N GLY A 170 -18.55 11.26 -18.00
CA GLY A 170 -18.41 10.38 -19.16
C GLY A 170 -19.52 10.56 -20.21
N ALA A 171 -20.77 10.77 -19.77
CA ALA A 171 -21.90 11.05 -20.67
C ALA A 171 -21.80 12.43 -21.34
N GLN A 172 -21.28 13.43 -20.61
CA GLN A 172 -21.00 14.77 -21.16
C GLN A 172 -19.87 14.75 -22.18
N LEU A 173 -18.78 13.98 -21.93
CA LEU A 173 -17.67 13.81 -22.87
C LEU A 173 -18.12 13.17 -24.19
N ARG A 174 -18.96 12.14 -24.16
CA ARG A 174 -19.51 11.52 -25.38
C ARG A 174 -20.37 12.48 -26.20
N ARG A 175 -21.20 13.30 -25.54
CA ARG A 175 -21.99 14.34 -26.23
C ARG A 175 -21.09 15.42 -26.84
N LEU A 176 -20.06 15.86 -26.12
CA LEU A 176 -19.11 16.85 -26.62
C LEU A 176 -18.33 16.31 -27.83
N LEU A 177 -17.89 15.06 -27.80
CA LEU A 177 -17.24 14.40 -28.93
C LEU A 177 -18.17 14.30 -30.15
N ALA A 178 -19.44 13.91 -29.95
CA ALA A 178 -20.43 13.87 -31.04
C ALA A 178 -20.73 15.27 -31.62
N GLN A 179 -20.71 16.32 -30.79
CA GLN A 179 -20.81 17.72 -31.24
C GLN A 179 -19.58 18.16 -32.03
N LEU A 180 -18.37 17.77 -31.59
CA LEU A 180 -17.14 18.06 -32.34
C LEU A 180 -17.11 17.31 -33.69
N GLU A 181 -17.61 16.07 -33.73
CA GLU A 181 -17.74 15.30 -34.98
C GLU A 181 -18.79 15.89 -35.94
N SER A 182 -19.93 16.37 -35.42
CA SER A 182 -20.95 17.03 -36.24
C SER A 182 -20.47 18.38 -36.78
N PHE A 183 -19.70 19.15 -35.99
CA PHE A 183 -19.05 20.38 -36.45
C PHE A 183 -17.94 20.09 -37.49
N LYS A 184 -17.19 18.99 -37.32
CA LYS A 184 -16.21 18.53 -38.32
C LYS A 184 -16.87 18.15 -39.64
N GLN A 185 -18.05 17.52 -39.61
CA GLN A 185 -18.83 17.21 -40.81
C GLN A 185 -19.51 18.43 -41.42
N GLY A 186 -20.01 19.37 -40.60
CA GLY A 186 -20.66 20.60 -41.05
C GLY A 186 -19.69 21.63 -41.65
N SER A 187 -18.43 21.65 -41.22
CA SER A 187 -17.41 22.56 -41.78
C SER A 187 -16.92 22.17 -43.18
N ILE A 188 -17.21 20.96 -43.65
CA ILE A 188 -16.75 20.47 -44.97
C ILE A 188 -17.72 20.87 -46.10
N SER A 189 -18.94 21.33 -45.79
CA SER A 189 -19.99 21.63 -46.78
C SER A 189 -20.17 23.10 -47.12
N SER A 190 -19.36 24.04 -46.61
CA SER A 190 -19.50 25.48 -46.91
C SER A 190 -18.20 26.21 -47.29
N VAL A 191 -17.41 25.65 -48.20
CA VAL A 191 -16.35 26.42 -48.88
C VAL A 191 -16.76 26.66 -50.33
N ASP A 192 -17.68 27.61 -50.54
CA ASP A 192 -17.65 28.51 -51.71
C ASP A 192 -18.72 29.63 -51.63
N LYS A 193 -18.29 30.84 -51.23
CA LYS A 193 -18.53 32.15 -51.89
C LYS A 193 -18.44 33.37 -50.95
N SER A 194 -17.34 34.10 -51.15
CA SER A 194 -17.19 35.56 -51.32
C SER A 194 -17.77 36.59 -50.33
N SER A 195 -16.82 37.44 -49.89
CA SER A 195 -16.83 38.92 -49.80
C SER A 195 -17.51 39.65 -48.63
N GLY A 196 -16.67 40.10 -47.70
CA GLY A 196 -16.49 41.53 -47.35
C GLY A 196 -17.62 42.27 -46.62
N SER A 197 -17.41 42.60 -45.34
CA SER A 197 -17.40 43.98 -44.81
C SER A 197 -17.31 44.01 -43.27
N THR A 198 -16.58 45.00 -42.77
CA THR A 198 -16.38 45.43 -41.38
C THR A 198 -17.67 45.76 -40.63
N ALA A 199 -17.82 45.28 -39.38
CA ALA A 199 -18.21 46.09 -38.22
C ALA A 199 -18.19 45.28 -36.91
N THR A 200 -17.78 45.97 -35.85
CA THR A 200 -17.79 45.60 -34.42
C THR A 200 -19.18 45.31 -33.87
N SER A 201 -19.36 44.16 -33.21
CA SER A 201 -20.27 44.00 -32.07
C SER A 201 -20.08 42.63 -31.39
N ALA A 202 -20.01 42.66 -30.06
CA ALA A 202 -20.06 41.47 -29.22
C ALA A 202 -21.37 40.71 -29.45
N SER A 203 -21.28 39.59 -30.16
CA SER A 203 -22.30 38.56 -30.23
C SER A 203 -21.56 37.24 -30.45
N GLY A 204 -21.90 36.23 -29.64
CA GLY A 204 -21.20 34.95 -29.60
C GLY A 204 -21.02 34.38 -31.00
N ASP A 205 -19.76 34.11 -31.34
CA ASP A 205 -19.35 33.59 -32.63
C ASP A 205 -19.92 32.18 -32.80
N ALA A 206 -21.04 32.09 -33.52
CA ALA A 206 -21.69 30.83 -33.85
C ALA A 206 -20.85 30.10 -34.89
N GLY A 207 -19.75 29.49 -34.45
CA GLY A 207 -18.92 28.62 -35.30
C GLY A 207 -17.44 28.49 -34.94
N VAL A 208 -16.90 29.24 -33.96
CA VAL A 208 -15.47 29.15 -33.62
C VAL A 208 -15.25 28.28 -32.38
N ILE A 209 -14.62 27.13 -32.60
CA ILE A 209 -14.18 26.23 -31.53
C ILE A 209 -12.86 26.75 -30.97
N THR A 210 -12.92 27.46 -29.84
CA THR A 210 -11.73 27.84 -29.08
C THR A 210 -11.34 26.71 -28.13
N TYR A 211 -10.21 26.06 -28.39
CA TYR A 211 -9.62 25.08 -27.47
C TYR A 211 -8.72 25.79 -26.46
N GLU A 212 -9.21 25.93 -25.23
CA GLU A 212 -8.39 26.37 -24.10
C GLU A 212 -7.85 25.16 -23.35
N LEU A 213 -6.53 24.97 -23.40
CA LEU A 213 -5.85 23.87 -22.71
C LEU A 213 -5.48 24.32 -21.29
N ALA A 214 -6.27 23.92 -20.30
CA ALA A 214 -5.94 24.14 -18.90
C ALA A 214 -4.99 23.04 -18.40
N TYR A 215 -3.69 23.34 -18.26
CA TYR A 215 -2.75 22.44 -17.60
C TYR A 215 -3.01 22.41 -16.09
N ARG A 216 -3.32 21.23 -15.54
CA ARG A 216 -3.49 21.03 -14.09
C ARG A 216 -2.21 20.43 -13.50
N PRO A 217 -1.33 21.25 -12.89
CA PRO A 217 -0.05 20.78 -12.36
C PRO A 217 -0.22 19.75 -11.24
N GLU A 218 -1.30 19.83 -10.45
CA GLU A 218 -1.57 18.84 -9.40
C GLU A 218 -1.81 17.44 -9.96
N HIS A 219 -2.43 17.31 -11.14
CA HIS A 219 -2.64 16.00 -11.76
C HIS A 219 -1.32 15.39 -12.22
N ALA A 220 -0.42 16.19 -12.80
CA ALA A 220 0.91 15.72 -13.16
C ALA A 220 1.70 15.27 -11.92
N ASN A 221 1.66 16.05 -10.84
CA ASN A 221 2.30 15.68 -9.58
C ASN A 221 1.70 14.41 -8.97
N LEU A 222 0.37 14.26 -8.98
CA LEU A 222 -0.31 13.03 -8.53
C LEU A 222 0.12 11.81 -9.33
N THR A 223 0.29 11.92 -10.66
CA THR A 223 0.79 10.80 -11.48
C THR A 223 2.26 10.44 -11.21
N GLN A 224 3.09 11.42 -10.83
CA GLN A 224 4.47 11.15 -10.42
C GLN A 224 4.49 10.48 -9.03
N ILE A 225 3.72 11.00 -8.08
CA ILE A 225 3.60 10.43 -6.73
C ILE A 225 3.04 9.00 -6.79
N SER A 226 2.04 8.73 -7.62
CA SER A 226 1.50 7.38 -7.79
C SER A 226 2.57 6.41 -8.31
N ARG A 227 3.41 6.86 -9.25
CA ARG A 227 4.52 6.04 -9.77
C ARG A 227 5.58 5.77 -8.71
N VAL A 228 5.90 6.75 -7.86
CA VAL A 228 6.82 6.58 -6.73
C VAL A 228 6.23 5.61 -5.72
N ALA A 229 4.95 5.76 -5.35
CA ALA A 229 4.25 4.87 -4.43
C ALA A 229 4.20 3.41 -4.94
N ASP A 230 4.03 3.20 -6.26
CA ASP A 230 4.10 1.87 -6.86
C ASP A 230 5.50 1.26 -6.74
N LEU A 231 6.55 2.06 -6.93
CA LEU A 231 7.94 1.61 -6.75
C LEU A 231 8.24 1.31 -5.28
N GLU A 232 7.78 2.15 -4.35
CA GLU A 232 7.91 1.91 -2.90
C GLU A 232 7.18 0.64 -2.49
N ASN A 233 5.96 0.39 -2.98
CA ASN A 233 5.23 -0.83 -2.67
C ASN A 233 5.95 -2.08 -3.22
N ARG A 234 6.53 -1.99 -4.42
CA ARG A 234 7.36 -3.08 -4.98
C ARG A 234 8.63 -3.30 -4.15
N LEU A 235 9.28 -2.23 -3.74
CA LEU A 235 10.49 -2.27 -2.90
C LEU A 235 10.16 -2.87 -1.52
N HIS A 236 9.05 -2.45 -0.89
CA HIS A 236 8.56 -2.99 0.36
C HIS A 236 8.23 -4.49 0.27
N LYS A 237 7.64 -4.94 -0.85
CA LYS A 237 7.44 -6.39 -1.09
C LYS A 237 8.77 -7.14 -1.17
N LEU A 238 9.77 -6.58 -1.85
CA LEU A 238 11.10 -7.17 -1.92
C LEU A 238 11.78 -7.20 -0.53
N GLU A 239 11.68 -6.12 0.25
CA GLU A 239 12.19 -6.06 1.62
C GLU A 239 11.49 -7.05 2.55
N THR A 240 10.18 -7.25 2.39
CA THR A 240 9.43 -8.24 3.19
C THR A 240 9.89 -9.66 2.90
N VAL A 241 10.20 -9.97 1.63
CA VAL A 241 10.70 -11.28 1.20
C VAL A 241 12.14 -11.52 1.65
N VAL A 242 13.02 -10.52 1.50
CA VAL A 242 14.42 -10.60 1.96
C VAL A 242 14.50 -10.58 3.49
N GLY A 243 13.53 -9.94 4.15
CA GLY A 243 13.46 -9.74 5.59
C GLY A 243 14.14 -8.43 5.99
N SER A 244 13.39 -7.50 6.57
CA SER A 244 13.89 -6.24 7.13
C SER A 244 14.46 -6.39 8.55
N THR A 245 14.22 -7.54 9.19
CA THR A 245 14.64 -7.80 10.58
C THR A 245 16.13 -8.11 10.62
N SER A 246 16.90 -7.13 11.12
CA SER A 246 18.33 -7.25 11.43
C SER A 246 18.63 -8.55 12.20
N ASP A 247 17.76 -8.99 13.10
CA ASP A 247 18.02 -10.17 13.95
C ASP A 247 18.01 -11.51 13.18
N LYS A 248 17.08 -11.67 12.22
CA LYS A 248 17.05 -12.88 11.37
C LYS A 248 18.24 -12.90 10.41
N MET A 249 18.58 -11.73 9.86
CA MET A 249 19.77 -11.57 9.04
C MET A 249 21.05 -11.76 9.85
N ALA A 250 21.10 -11.29 11.10
CA ALA A 250 22.21 -11.45 12.02
C ALA A 250 22.48 -12.92 12.34
N ARG A 251 21.42 -13.70 12.62
CA ARG A 251 21.53 -15.16 12.81
C ARG A 251 22.09 -15.88 11.58
N LEU A 252 21.75 -15.42 10.38
CA LEU A 252 22.28 -16.00 9.13
C LEU A 252 23.67 -15.46 8.76
N SER A 253 23.98 -14.22 9.16
CA SER A 253 25.24 -13.54 8.87
C SER A 253 26.34 -13.81 9.88
N LEU A 254 26.03 -14.42 11.03
CA LEU A 254 27.00 -14.81 12.04
C LEU A 254 28.07 -15.73 11.46
N ASP A 255 27.67 -16.67 10.60
CA ASP A 255 28.57 -17.63 9.94
C ASP A 255 29.34 -17.01 8.76
N THR A 256 28.92 -15.84 8.25
CA THR A 256 29.46 -15.22 7.02
C THR A 256 30.06 -13.82 7.20
N GLN A 257 30.14 -13.31 8.43
CA GLN A 257 30.67 -11.96 8.74
C GLN A 257 30.03 -10.86 7.87
N HIS A 258 28.69 -10.75 7.91
CA HIS A 258 27.92 -9.69 7.20
C HIS A 258 28.09 -9.64 5.68
N LYS A 259 28.30 -10.78 5.03
CA LYS A 259 28.41 -10.83 3.57
C LYS A 259 27.07 -11.15 2.90
N CYS A 260 27.01 -10.77 1.61
CA CYS A 260 25.84 -10.84 0.73
C CYS A 260 24.99 -12.11 0.93
N LEU A 261 23.66 -11.99 0.84
CA LEU A 261 22.73 -13.14 0.89
C LEU A 261 23.10 -14.25 -0.11
N LEU A 262 23.73 -13.87 -1.22
CA LEU A 262 24.24 -14.80 -2.22
C LEU A 262 25.35 -15.71 -1.66
N GLU A 263 26.29 -15.17 -0.88
CA GLU A 263 27.38 -15.95 -0.27
C GLU A 263 26.83 -16.92 0.77
N ILE A 264 25.81 -16.50 1.54
CA ILE A 264 25.11 -17.39 2.48
C ILE A 264 24.44 -18.54 1.72
N ALA A 265 23.73 -18.25 0.62
CA ALA A 265 23.10 -19.27 -0.20
C ALA A 265 24.12 -20.24 -0.83
N GLN A 266 25.26 -19.71 -1.29
CA GLN A 266 26.37 -20.54 -1.81
C GLN A 266 26.98 -21.42 -0.71
N LEU A 267 27.19 -20.88 0.48
CA LEU A 267 27.69 -21.66 1.62
C LEU A 267 26.68 -22.73 2.04
N LEU A 268 25.39 -22.41 2.09
CA LEU A 268 24.34 -23.38 2.39
C LEU A 268 24.26 -24.46 1.29
N SER A 269 24.41 -24.07 0.02
CA SER A 269 24.50 -25.01 -1.11
C SER A 269 25.74 -25.90 -1.01
N ALA A 270 26.88 -25.37 -0.58
CA ALA A 270 28.09 -26.14 -0.36
C ALA A 270 27.90 -27.13 0.81
N LYS A 271 27.33 -26.67 1.93
CA LYS A 271 26.93 -27.53 3.05
C LYS A 271 25.91 -28.59 2.64
N ALA A 272 24.97 -28.27 1.73
CA ALA A 272 24.02 -29.23 1.19
C ALA A 272 24.70 -30.26 0.28
N SER A 273 25.69 -29.87 -0.53
CA SER A 273 26.50 -30.81 -1.31
C SER A 273 27.35 -31.72 -0.42
N LEU A 274 27.71 -31.27 0.78
CA LEU A 274 28.38 -32.08 1.80
C LEU A 274 27.46 -33.16 2.40
N LEU A 275 26.14 -33.05 2.24
CA LEU A 275 25.21 -34.08 2.70
C LEU A 275 25.13 -35.27 1.72
N ASP A 276 25.65 -35.13 0.50
CA ASP A 276 25.77 -36.24 -0.44
C ASP A 276 27.08 -37.01 -0.19
N SER A 277 26.98 -38.01 0.70
CA SER A 277 28.11 -38.87 1.11
C SER A 277 28.82 -39.53 -0.08
N ALA A 278 28.11 -39.88 -1.16
CA ALA A 278 28.71 -40.52 -2.32
C ALA A 278 29.55 -39.56 -3.17
N GLN A 279 29.14 -38.28 -3.24
CA GLN A 279 29.92 -37.25 -3.92
C GLN A 279 31.14 -36.83 -3.10
N LEU A 280 31.04 -36.84 -1.78
CA LEU A 280 32.14 -36.57 -0.87
C LEU A 280 33.31 -37.54 -1.03
N ASP A 281 33.05 -38.85 -1.01
CA ASP A 281 34.10 -39.88 -1.15
C ASP A 281 34.83 -39.75 -2.51
N HIS A 282 34.09 -39.44 -3.57
CA HIS A 282 34.67 -39.22 -4.90
C HIS A 282 35.49 -37.92 -4.98
N ILE A 283 35.04 -36.85 -4.31
CA ILE A 283 35.77 -35.58 -4.22
C ILE A 283 37.03 -35.75 -3.35
N GLU A 284 36.97 -36.50 -2.26
CA GLU A 284 38.11 -36.81 -1.39
C GLU A 284 39.20 -37.60 -2.14
N GLY A 285 38.80 -38.62 -2.92
CA GLY A 285 39.73 -39.35 -3.79
C GLY A 285 40.40 -38.48 -4.85
N ARG A 286 39.69 -37.47 -5.38
CA ARG A 286 40.28 -36.51 -6.34
C ARG A 286 41.17 -35.47 -5.66
N LEU A 287 40.81 -35.02 -4.46
CA LEU A 287 41.59 -34.07 -3.66
C LEU A 287 42.91 -34.68 -3.20
N THR A 288 42.90 -35.91 -2.72
CA THR A 288 44.13 -36.63 -2.33
C THR A 288 45.08 -36.80 -3.52
N ALA A 289 44.56 -37.16 -4.71
CA ALA A 289 45.36 -37.23 -5.93
C ALA A 289 45.90 -35.85 -6.38
N LEU A 290 45.15 -34.77 -6.13
CA LEU A 290 45.59 -33.40 -6.45
C LEU A 290 46.62 -32.90 -5.45
N ALA A 291 46.47 -33.20 -4.17
CA ALA A 291 47.44 -32.88 -3.11
C ALA A 291 48.81 -33.51 -3.41
N GLN A 292 48.83 -34.80 -3.77
CA GLN A 292 50.06 -35.48 -4.19
C GLN A 292 50.72 -34.80 -5.39
N LYS A 293 49.93 -34.36 -6.39
CA LYS A 293 50.46 -33.60 -7.53
C LYS A 293 50.98 -32.22 -7.12
N MET A 294 50.30 -31.53 -6.20
CA MET A 294 50.73 -30.25 -5.64
C MET A 294 52.07 -30.39 -4.91
N ASP A 295 52.25 -31.43 -4.11
CA ASP A 295 53.51 -31.71 -3.41
C ASP A 295 54.65 -31.94 -4.40
N THR A 296 54.42 -32.71 -5.46
CA THR A 296 55.44 -32.90 -6.52
C THR A 296 55.77 -31.62 -7.30
N ILE A 297 54.84 -30.66 -7.38
CA ILE A 297 55.07 -29.35 -8.00
C ILE A 297 55.84 -28.44 -7.04
N ARG A 298 55.48 -28.47 -5.75
CA ARG A 298 56.15 -27.70 -4.70
C ARG A 298 57.61 -28.09 -4.54
N GLU A 299 57.92 -29.39 -4.61
CA GLU A 299 59.31 -29.88 -4.62
C GLU A 299 60.11 -29.36 -5.83
N LYS A 300 59.45 -29.12 -6.96
CA LYS A 300 60.07 -28.57 -8.18
C LYS A 300 60.17 -27.05 -8.17
N SER A 301 59.24 -26.33 -7.54
CA SER A 301 59.21 -24.87 -7.50
C SER A 301 60.01 -24.25 -6.34
N ALA A 302 60.24 -25.00 -5.26
CA ALA A 302 61.08 -24.57 -4.13
C ALA A 302 62.57 -24.33 -4.49
N ALA A 303 62.97 -24.60 -5.73
CA ALA A 303 64.31 -24.35 -6.25
C ALA A 303 64.58 -22.87 -6.62
N SER A 304 63.59 -21.96 -6.52
CA SER A 304 63.72 -20.55 -6.90
C SER A 304 63.43 -19.58 -5.74
N PRO A 305 64.44 -18.89 -5.18
CA PRO A 305 64.27 -17.98 -4.03
C PRO A 305 63.73 -16.58 -4.38
N GLU A 306 63.70 -16.18 -5.66
CA GLU A 306 63.16 -14.86 -6.06
C GLU A 306 61.63 -14.75 -5.92
N ASP A 307 60.94 -15.89 -5.80
CA ASP A 307 59.49 -15.92 -5.73
C ASP A 307 58.97 -15.50 -4.35
N ALA A 308 59.77 -15.61 -3.28
CA ALA A 308 59.35 -15.24 -1.93
C ALA A 308 59.09 -13.73 -1.77
N GLU A 309 59.99 -12.88 -2.25
CA GLU A 309 59.81 -11.42 -2.19
C GLU A 309 58.70 -10.93 -3.14
N ARG A 310 58.57 -11.56 -4.32
CA ARG A 310 57.46 -11.29 -5.24
C ARG A 310 56.13 -11.68 -4.61
N ASN A 311 56.06 -12.85 -3.97
CA ASN A 311 54.86 -13.32 -3.28
C ASN A 311 54.49 -12.41 -2.10
N GLN A 312 55.46 -11.89 -1.35
CA GLN A 312 55.19 -10.92 -0.29
C GLN A 312 54.58 -9.62 -0.85
N LYS A 313 55.15 -9.07 -1.93
CA LYS A 313 54.59 -7.89 -2.61
C LYS A 313 53.19 -8.14 -3.20
N ILE A 314 52.97 -9.33 -3.76
CA ILE A 314 51.66 -9.74 -4.29
C ILE A 314 50.65 -9.87 -3.16
N ASN A 315 51.03 -10.40 -2.00
CA ASN A 315 50.16 -10.50 -0.84
C ASN A 315 49.79 -9.12 -0.28
N GLU A 316 50.76 -8.20 -0.18
CA GLU A 316 50.51 -6.80 0.20
C GLU A 316 49.53 -6.14 -0.79
N LEU A 317 49.74 -6.31 -2.10
CA LEU A 317 48.81 -5.80 -3.12
C LEU A 317 47.43 -6.43 -3.00
N TYR A 318 47.33 -7.74 -2.76
CA TYR A 318 46.06 -8.42 -2.58
C TYR A 318 45.30 -7.89 -1.36
N GLU A 319 45.98 -7.64 -0.24
CA GLU A 319 45.36 -7.04 0.94
C GLU A 319 44.86 -5.61 0.66
N THR A 320 45.64 -4.80 -0.06
CA THR A 320 45.19 -3.45 -0.45
C THR A 320 43.97 -3.52 -1.36
N VAL A 321 43.96 -4.41 -2.36
CA VAL A 321 42.83 -4.60 -3.27
C VAL A 321 41.60 -5.03 -2.49
N LYS A 322 41.72 -6.02 -1.60
CA LYS A 322 40.61 -6.51 -0.76
C LYS A 322 40.01 -5.42 0.13
N LYS A 323 40.84 -4.53 0.70
CA LYS A 323 40.35 -3.36 1.47
C LYS A 323 39.64 -2.36 0.57
N THR A 324 40.14 -2.12 -0.65
CA THR A 324 39.57 -1.15 -1.60
C THR A 324 38.38 -1.69 -2.40
N GLU A 325 38.17 -3.01 -2.46
CA GLU A 325 37.11 -3.63 -3.24
C GLU A 325 35.72 -3.17 -2.78
N MET A 326 35.51 -3.12 -1.46
CA MET A 326 34.28 -2.59 -0.86
C MET A 326 34.04 -1.13 -1.26
N LEU A 327 35.10 -0.30 -1.27
CA LEU A 327 35.01 1.10 -1.69
C LEU A 327 34.71 1.22 -3.19
N SER A 328 35.30 0.36 -4.03
CA SER A 328 35.07 0.34 -5.47
C SER A 328 33.63 -0.02 -5.83
N GLN A 329 32.97 -0.88 -5.05
CA GLN A 329 31.57 -1.24 -5.27
C GLN A 329 30.60 -0.10 -4.90
N VAL A 330 30.96 0.72 -3.90
CA VAL A 330 30.15 1.83 -3.40
C VAL A 330 30.36 3.12 -4.20
N LEU A 331 31.51 3.28 -4.85
CA LEU A 331 31.87 4.49 -5.61
C LEU A 331 30.86 4.89 -6.71
N PRO A 332 30.31 3.97 -7.53
CA PRO A 332 29.30 4.35 -8.53
C PRO A 332 28.01 4.86 -7.88
N GLN A 333 27.59 4.22 -6.77
CA GLN A 333 26.38 4.62 -6.06
C GLN A 333 26.52 5.99 -5.40
N THR A 334 27.70 6.32 -4.87
CA THR A 334 27.96 7.65 -4.31
C THR A 334 28.00 8.71 -5.40
N LEU A 335 28.56 8.40 -6.58
CA LEU A 335 28.54 9.30 -7.72
C LEU A 335 27.11 9.58 -8.19
N ASP A 336 26.26 8.55 -8.33
CA ASP A 336 24.86 8.72 -8.72
C ASP A 336 24.07 9.54 -7.68
N ARG A 337 24.32 9.32 -6.37
CA ARG A 337 23.74 10.15 -5.30
C ARG A 337 24.19 11.59 -5.41
N LEU A 338 25.48 11.85 -5.67
CA LEU A 338 26.03 13.19 -5.83
C LEU A 338 25.43 13.89 -7.06
N LEU A 339 25.20 13.18 -8.18
CA LEU A 339 24.51 13.71 -9.35
C LEU A 339 23.04 14.04 -9.07
N ALA A 340 22.34 13.18 -8.33
CA ALA A 340 20.96 13.47 -7.91
C ALA A 340 20.89 14.72 -7.00
N LEU A 341 21.83 14.82 -6.06
CA LEU A 341 21.97 15.95 -5.14
C LEU A 341 22.53 17.22 -5.78
N GLU A 342 23.14 17.15 -6.97
CA GLU A 342 23.67 18.30 -7.69
C GLU A 342 22.59 19.35 -7.95
N SER A 343 21.39 18.90 -8.33
CA SER A 343 20.25 19.78 -8.57
C SER A 343 19.78 20.54 -7.33
N LEU A 344 19.89 19.91 -6.16
CA LEU A 344 19.52 20.48 -4.86
C LEU A 344 20.64 21.37 -4.31
N HIS A 345 21.91 21.00 -4.53
CA HIS A 345 23.07 21.79 -4.08
C HIS A 345 23.27 23.07 -4.90
N LYS A 346 22.83 23.10 -6.17
CA LYS A 346 22.88 24.30 -7.02
C LYS A 346 21.73 25.30 -6.76
N GLN A 347 20.70 24.88 -6.02
CA GLN A 347 19.54 25.69 -5.67
C GLN A 347 19.86 26.51 -4.42
#